data_AF-A0A3P6H4I0-F1
#
_entry.id   AF-A0A3P6H4I0-F1
#
_cell.length_a   1.000
_cell.length_b   1.000
_cell.length_c   1.000
_cell.angle_alpha   90.00
_cell.angle_beta   90.00
_cell.angle_gamma   90.00
#
_symmetry.space_group_name_H-M   'P 1'
#
loop_
_entity.id
_entity.type
_entity.pdbx_description
1 polymer ?
#
loop_
_entity_poly.entity_id
_entity_poly.type
_entity_poly.pdbx_seq_one_letter_code
_entity_poly.pdbx_strand_id
1 'polypeptide(L)'
;MWKELFETEDEDVTVPDVLRMLEQPSLPECKRLPLALIALVDGLLVCGHKLLRVTPAYVEMLEDTRSFLQYPWGREAFVSTLSRLRPPQPFDPSKMDKSLSVMRLRLKQQSTSCYGFPLALQLFAFKAIPSLLEKISEPNKTTSFLQEPEGCDSTNALLNFEDILLVETQTEVQSLLSILFAKRS
;
A
#
# COMPACT_ATOMS: atom_id res chain seq x y z
N MET A 1 -1.55 18.33 18.83
CA MET A 1 -1.00 16.95 18.82
C MET A 1 0.49 16.80 18.44
N TRP A 2 0.98 17.35 17.31
CA TRP A 2 2.35 17.04 16.80
C TRP A 2 3.48 17.20 17.82
N LYS A 3 3.61 18.41 18.40
CA LYS A 3 4.61 18.72 19.44
C LYS A 3 4.50 17.81 20.66
N GLU A 4 3.29 17.45 21.05
CA GLU A 4 3.05 16.56 22.20
C GLU A 4 3.57 15.17 21.91
N LEU A 5 3.41 14.69 20.67
CA LEU A 5 3.82 13.36 20.26
C LEU A 5 5.34 13.26 20.05
N PHE A 6 5.92 14.19 19.31
CA PHE A 6 7.32 14.14 18.86
C PHE A 6 8.30 15.06 19.60
N GLU A 7 7.80 15.95 20.47
CA GLU A 7 8.63 16.91 21.23
C GLU A 7 9.44 17.86 20.33
N THR A 8 9.00 18.04 19.08
CA THR A 8 9.61 18.92 18.09
C THR A 8 8.53 19.65 17.29
N GLU A 9 8.90 20.77 16.69
CA GLU A 9 8.09 21.49 15.68
C GLU A 9 8.49 21.08 14.25
N ASP A 10 9.52 20.23 14.10
CA ASP A 10 9.99 19.75 12.81
C ASP A 10 9.01 18.72 12.22
N GLU A 11 8.51 18.98 11.01
CA GLU A 11 7.59 18.12 10.27
C GLU A 11 8.30 17.09 9.37
N ASP A 12 9.62 16.94 9.51
CA ASP A 12 10.42 15.95 8.77
C ASP A 12 10.53 14.58 9.48
N VAL A 13 9.76 14.34 10.55
CA VAL A 13 9.69 13.06 11.26
C VAL A 13 9.28 11.92 10.30
N THR A 14 9.99 10.78 10.38
CA THR A 14 9.72 9.61 9.53
C THR A 14 9.20 8.41 10.32
N VAL A 15 8.54 7.47 9.65
CA VAL A 15 8.08 6.21 10.27
C VAL A 15 9.23 5.44 10.94
N PRO A 16 10.44 5.31 10.35
CA PRO A 16 11.59 4.76 11.08
C PRO A 16 11.91 5.47 12.40
N ASP A 17 11.73 6.78 12.49
CA ASP A 17 11.93 7.52 13.75
C ASP A 17 10.84 7.17 14.76
N VAL A 18 9.58 7.07 14.31
CA VAL A 18 8.45 6.61 15.12
C VAL A 18 8.68 5.20 15.68
N LEU A 19 9.18 4.28 14.86
CA LEU A 19 9.52 2.92 15.30
C LEU A 19 10.63 2.93 16.36
N ARG A 20 11.66 3.74 16.16
CA ARG A 20 12.75 3.92 17.14
C ARG A 20 12.25 4.51 18.47
N MET A 21 11.23 5.38 18.43
CA MET A 21 10.57 5.89 19.64
C MET A 21 9.79 4.78 20.35
N LEU A 22 9.04 3.95 19.61
CA LEU A 22 8.26 2.83 20.15
C LEU A 22 9.15 1.76 20.81
N GLU A 23 10.37 1.58 20.34
CA GLU A 23 11.38 0.69 20.95
C GLU A 23 11.87 1.20 22.31
N GLN A 24 11.75 2.50 22.63
CA GLN A 24 12.24 3.05 23.89
C GLN A 24 11.38 2.58 25.06
N PRO A 25 11.96 1.87 26.07
CA PRO A 25 11.20 1.43 27.24
C PRO A 25 10.63 2.59 28.05
N SER A 26 11.33 3.73 28.06
CA SER A 26 10.95 4.96 28.76
C SER A 26 9.86 5.77 28.05
N LEU A 27 9.42 5.37 26.85
CA LEU A 27 8.38 6.07 26.11
C LEU A 27 7.08 6.10 26.94
N PRO A 28 6.50 7.30 27.21
CA PRO A 28 5.25 7.42 27.95
C PRO A 28 4.13 6.58 27.34
N GLU A 29 3.37 5.87 28.19
CA GLU A 29 2.33 4.94 27.76
C GLU A 29 1.26 5.63 26.89
N CYS A 30 0.91 6.88 27.21
CA CYS A 30 -0.05 7.67 26.43
C CYS A 30 0.39 7.93 24.98
N LYS A 31 1.69 7.89 24.67
CA LYS A 31 2.23 8.10 23.32
C LYS A 31 2.28 6.82 22.50
N ARG A 32 2.28 5.64 23.14
CA ARG A 32 2.50 4.36 22.47
C ARG A 32 1.43 4.04 21.44
N LEU A 33 0.16 4.15 21.80
CA LEU A 33 -0.95 3.86 20.89
C LEU A 33 -0.97 4.85 19.70
N PRO A 34 -0.93 6.19 19.90
CA PRO A 34 -0.89 7.12 18.77
C PRO A 34 0.31 6.92 17.83
N LEU A 35 1.51 6.70 18.37
CA LEU A 35 2.70 6.41 17.56
C LEU A 35 2.53 5.10 16.76
N ALA A 36 2.00 4.04 17.37
CA ALA A 36 1.75 2.78 16.68
C ALA A 36 0.71 2.93 15.56
N LEU A 37 -0.35 3.72 15.78
CA LEU A 37 -1.36 4.00 14.76
C LEU A 37 -0.78 4.76 13.57
N ILE A 38 0.08 5.75 13.81
CA ILE A 38 0.78 6.49 12.75
C ILE A 38 1.75 5.59 11.99
N ALA A 39 2.54 4.78 12.69
CA ALA A 39 3.42 3.81 12.05
C ALA A 39 2.65 2.84 11.14
N LEU A 40 1.45 2.40 11.56
CA LEU A 40 0.58 1.56 10.75
C LEU A 40 0.03 2.33 9.54
N VAL A 41 -0.47 3.55 9.72
CA VAL A 41 -1.09 4.32 8.64
C VAL A 41 -0.06 4.79 7.62
N ASP A 42 0.96 5.55 8.03
CA ASP A 42 1.95 6.11 7.10
C ASP A 42 2.98 5.07 6.64
N GLY A 43 3.26 4.05 7.47
CA GLY A 43 4.22 3.00 7.15
C GLY A 43 3.65 1.89 6.28
N LEU A 44 2.39 1.50 6.50
CA LEU A 44 1.78 0.35 5.85
C LEU A 44 0.61 0.73 4.93
N LEU A 45 -0.40 1.43 5.43
CA LEU A 45 -1.66 1.61 4.70
C LEU A 45 -1.55 2.66 3.58
N VAL A 46 -1.09 3.85 3.93
CA VAL A 46 -1.01 5.03 3.05
C VAL A 46 0.45 5.41 2.81
N CYS A 47 1.31 4.41 2.63
CA CYS A 47 2.73 4.59 2.33
C CYS A 47 2.90 5.33 0.98
N GLY A 48 2.91 6.66 1.03
CA GLY A 48 2.82 7.56 -0.11
C GLY A 48 4.17 8.05 -0.63
N HIS A 49 5.22 7.98 0.19
CA HIS A 49 6.50 8.59 -0.11
C HIS A 49 7.68 7.66 0.20
N LYS A 50 8.72 7.69 -0.63
CA LYS A 50 9.94 6.88 -0.41
C LYS A 50 10.61 7.16 0.93
N LEU A 51 10.45 8.38 1.44
CA LEU A 51 11.04 8.80 2.71
C LEU A 51 10.21 8.38 3.93
N LEU A 52 9.01 7.81 3.74
CA LEU A 52 8.11 7.43 4.83
C LEU A 52 7.90 8.55 5.86
N ARG A 53 7.73 9.79 5.38
CA ARG A 53 7.45 10.94 6.25
C ARG A 53 6.08 10.76 6.88
N VAL A 54 5.99 11.07 8.16
CA VAL A 54 4.73 11.13 8.89
C VAL A 54 3.90 12.28 8.33
N THR A 55 2.60 12.05 8.14
CA THR A 55 1.67 13.03 7.59
C THR A 55 1.07 13.88 8.71
N PRO A 56 1.31 15.21 8.77
CA PRO A 56 0.80 16.06 9.84
C PRO A 56 -0.72 15.97 10.05
N ALA A 57 -1.50 15.93 8.97
CA ALA A 57 -2.95 15.80 9.03
C ALA A 57 -3.42 14.50 9.73
N TYR A 58 -2.68 13.39 9.59
CA TYR A 58 -3.02 12.15 10.29
C TYR A 58 -2.67 12.23 11.77
N VAL A 59 -1.60 12.95 12.11
CA VAL A 59 -1.23 13.20 13.51
C VAL A 59 -2.26 14.07 14.20
N GLU A 60 -2.78 15.10 13.53
CA GLU A 60 -3.87 15.93 14.06
C GLU A 60 -5.14 15.10 14.36
N MET A 61 -5.47 14.13 13.50
CA MET A 61 -6.63 13.26 13.74
C MET A 61 -6.52 12.41 15.02
N LEU A 62 -5.31 12.21 15.56
CA LEU A 62 -5.12 11.46 16.81
C LEU A 62 -5.63 12.20 18.06
N GLU A 63 -5.97 13.49 17.96
CA GLU A 63 -6.65 14.24 19.04
C GLU A 63 -7.94 13.55 19.47
N ASP A 64 -8.62 12.89 18.53
CA ASP A 64 -9.68 11.94 18.82
C ASP A 64 -9.36 10.58 18.20
N THR A 65 -8.75 9.71 19.00
CA THR A 65 -8.42 8.33 18.58
C THR A 65 -9.65 7.55 18.11
N ARG A 66 -10.85 7.84 18.63
CA ARG A 66 -12.07 7.15 18.18
C ARG A 66 -12.42 7.55 16.76
N SER A 67 -12.37 8.84 16.46
CA SER A 67 -12.56 9.35 15.09
C SER A 67 -11.46 8.85 14.15
N PHE A 68 -10.21 8.81 14.60
CA PHE A 68 -9.10 8.22 13.86
C PHE A 68 -9.40 6.76 13.47
N LEU A 69 -9.83 5.91 14.41
CA LEU A 69 -10.12 4.51 14.13
C LEU A 69 -11.34 4.31 13.21
N GLN A 70 -12.29 5.23 13.23
CA GLN A 70 -13.47 5.22 12.35
C GLN A 70 -13.20 5.82 10.96
N TYR A 71 -12.08 6.52 10.79
CA TYR A 71 -11.70 7.08 9.50
C TYR A 71 -11.58 5.96 8.47
N PRO A 72 -12.04 6.16 7.22
CA PRO A 72 -12.06 5.11 6.21
C PRO A 72 -10.65 4.86 5.61
N TRP A 73 -9.70 4.43 6.44
CA TRP A 73 -8.31 4.17 6.05
C TRP A 73 -8.18 3.25 4.85
N GLY A 74 -9.06 2.25 4.72
CA GLY A 74 -9.07 1.37 3.54
C GLY A 74 -9.37 2.13 2.24
N ARG A 75 -10.27 3.12 2.27
CA ARG A 75 -10.55 3.98 1.11
C ARG A 75 -9.38 4.93 0.84
N GLU A 76 -8.81 5.53 1.87
CA GLU A 76 -7.63 6.42 1.75
C GLU A 76 -6.45 5.68 1.12
N ALA A 77 -6.11 4.50 1.66
CA ALA A 77 -5.08 3.61 1.17
C ALA A 77 -5.33 3.16 -0.28
N PHE A 78 -6.59 2.82 -0.61
CA PHE A 78 -6.97 2.47 -1.97
C PHE A 78 -6.81 3.63 -2.95
N VAL A 79 -7.27 4.83 -2.60
CA VAL A 79 -7.16 6.03 -3.46
C VAL A 79 -5.69 6.41 -3.66
N SER A 80 -4.90 6.40 -2.59
CA SER A 80 -3.46 6.65 -2.64
C SER A 80 -2.75 5.64 -3.55
N THR A 81 -3.02 4.34 -3.39
CA THR A 81 -2.46 3.27 -4.25
C THR A 81 -2.87 3.47 -5.71
N LEU A 82 -4.15 3.74 -5.96
CA LEU A 82 -4.70 3.91 -7.31
C LEU A 82 -4.15 5.15 -8.04
N SER A 83 -3.81 6.21 -7.31
CA SER A 83 -3.17 7.40 -7.88
C SER A 83 -1.81 7.06 -8.52
N ARG A 84 -1.07 6.09 -7.96
CA ARG A 84 0.21 5.62 -8.51
C ARG A 84 0.05 4.83 -9.79
N LEU A 85 -1.06 4.09 -9.91
CA LEU A 85 -1.41 3.28 -11.08
C LEU A 85 -2.01 4.10 -12.23
N ARG A 86 -2.26 5.40 -12.02
CA ARG A 86 -2.86 6.30 -12.99
C ARG A 86 -1.87 7.37 -13.49
N PRO A 87 -2.17 8.05 -14.61
CA PRO A 87 -1.43 9.24 -14.99
C PRO A 87 -1.51 10.27 -13.86
N PRO A 88 -0.43 11.01 -13.55
CA PRO A 88 -0.47 12.02 -12.49
C PRO A 88 -1.49 13.09 -12.89
N GLN A 89 -2.48 13.40 -12.05
CA GLN A 89 -3.48 14.40 -12.44
C GLN A 89 -2.83 15.79 -12.54
N PRO A 90 -2.83 16.43 -13.72
CA PRO A 90 -2.31 17.78 -13.83
C PRO A 90 -3.33 18.79 -13.31
N PHE A 91 -2.87 19.84 -12.62
CA PHE A 91 -3.72 20.97 -12.22
C PHE A 91 -4.30 21.73 -13.43
N ASP A 92 -3.58 21.69 -14.55
CA ASP A 92 -3.96 22.32 -15.81
C ASP A 92 -4.27 21.22 -16.83
N PRO A 93 -5.52 21.11 -17.32
CA PRO A 93 -5.92 20.10 -18.30
C PRO A 93 -5.06 20.08 -19.57
N SER A 94 -4.49 21.22 -19.97
CA SER A 94 -3.60 21.30 -21.13
C SER A 94 -2.30 20.49 -20.98
N LYS A 95 -1.94 20.11 -19.75
CA LYS A 95 -0.74 19.32 -19.42
C LYS A 95 -1.00 17.82 -19.37
N MET A 96 -2.18 17.35 -19.79
CA MET A 96 -2.52 15.92 -19.81
C MET A 96 -1.53 15.08 -20.62
N ASP A 97 -1.05 15.59 -21.76
CA ASP A 97 -0.06 14.87 -22.57
C ASP A 97 1.25 14.61 -21.83
N LYS A 98 1.69 15.56 -20.99
CA LYS A 98 2.88 15.39 -20.14
C LYS A 98 2.62 14.38 -19.03
N SER A 99 1.41 14.34 -18.48
CA SER A 99 1.00 13.32 -17.50
C SER A 99 1.02 11.91 -18.10
N LEU A 100 0.43 11.76 -19.29
CA LEU A 100 0.43 10.50 -20.03
C LEU A 100 1.83 10.07 -20.43
N SER A 101 2.72 10.99 -20.81
CA SER A 101 4.11 10.65 -21.16
C SER A 101 4.89 10.12 -19.95
N VAL A 102 4.67 10.68 -18.75
CA VAL A 102 5.23 10.15 -17.50
C VAL A 102 4.69 8.75 -17.20
N MET A 103 3.41 8.49 -17.43
CA MET A 103 2.86 7.13 -17.27
C MET A 103 3.45 6.15 -18.29
N ARG A 104 3.56 6.52 -19.56
CA ARG A 104 4.20 5.69 -20.60
C ARG A 104 5.64 5.35 -20.23
N LEU A 105 6.39 6.30 -19.68
CA LEU A 105 7.75 6.06 -19.24
C LEU A 105 7.79 5.05 -18.08
N ARG A 106 6.89 5.18 -17.10
CA ARG A 106 6.73 4.22 -15.99
C ARG A 106 6.39 2.81 -16.49
N LEU A 107 5.46 2.69 -17.44
CA LEU A 107 5.06 1.41 -18.03
C LEU A 107 6.17 0.73 -18.87
N LYS A 108 7.17 1.47 -19.34
CA LYS A 108 8.34 0.91 -20.03
C LYS A 108 9.40 0.37 -19.08
N GLN A 109 9.31 0.64 -17.78
CA GLN A 109 10.25 0.12 -16.81
C GLN A 109 10.04 -1.38 -16.61
N GLN A 110 11.14 -2.13 -16.48
CA GLN A 110 11.08 -3.57 -16.21
C GLN A 110 10.51 -3.88 -14.81
N SER A 111 10.68 -2.95 -13.87
CA SER A 111 10.20 -3.10 -12.50
C SER A 111 9.60 -1.80 -11.99
N THR A 112 8.60 -1.93 -11.11
CA THR A 112 8.00 -0.82 -10.38
C THR A 112 7.72 -1.24 -8.94
N SER A 113 8.04 -0.37 -7.98
CA SER A 113 7.65 -0.60 -6.59
C SER A 113 6.31 0.08 -6.32
N CYS A 114 5.34 -0.70 -5.84
CA CYS A 114 4.07 -0.19 -5.33
C CYS A 114 4.10 -0.31 -3.81
N TYR A 115 3.79 0.78 -3.12
CA TYR A 115 3.69 0.84 -1.66
C TYR A 115 2.25 1.16 -1.26
N GLY A 116 1.87 0.84 -0.02
CA GLY A 116 0.53 1.09 0.52
C GLY A 116 -0.31 -0.19 0.52
N PHE A 117 -1.41 -0.19 -0.25
CA PHE A 117 -2.38 -1.28 -0.26
C PHE A 117 -2.33 -2.25 -1.46
N PRO A 118 -1.18 -2.49 -2.16
CA PRO A 118 -1.15 -3.39 -3.30
C PRO A 118 -1.43 -4.84 -2.89
N LEU A 119 -1.10 -5.23 -1.65
CA LEU A 119 -1.42 -6.57 -1.13
C LEU A 119 -2.92 -6.86 -1.17
N ALA A 120 -3.77 -5.89 -0.85
CA ALA A 120 -5.21 -6.11 -0.92
C ALA A 120 -5.72 -6.24 -2.36
N LEU A 121 -5.13 -5.50 -3.30
CA LEU A 121 -5.41 -5.66 -4.73
C LEU A 121 -4.97 -7.05 -5.21
N GLN A 122 -3.83 -7.53 -4.72
CA GLN A 122 -3.32 -8.86 -5.02
C GLN A 122 -4.22 -9.96 -4.44
N LEU A 123 -4.63 -9.85 -3.17
CA LEU A 123 -5.59 -10.77 -2.55
C LEU A 123 -6.95 -10.76 -3.27
N PHE A 124 -7.40 -9.58 -3.70
CA PHE A 124 -8.59 -9.45 -4.53
C PHE A 124 -8.40 -10.16 -5.88
N ALA A 125 -7.24 -10.03 -6.52
CA ALA A 125 -6.93 -10.73 -7.76
C ALA A 125 -6.96 -12.25 -7.59
N PHE A 126 -6.39 -12.79 -6.51
CA PHE A 126 -6.48 -14.24 -6.22
C PHE A 126 -7.90 -14.72 -5.97
N LYS A 127 -8.71 -13.91 -5.30
CA LYS A 127 -10.12 -14.23 -5.10
C LYS A 127 -10.93 -14.18 -6.39
N ALA A 128 -10.62 -13.24 -7.28
CA ALA A 128 -11.32 -13.05 -8.55
C ALA A 128 -10.85 -14.02 -9.64
N ILE A 129 -9.58 -14.47 -9.57
CA ILE A 129 -8.93 -15.34 -10.54
C ILE A 129 -8.27 -16.50 -9.77
N PRO A 130 -9.04 -17.54 -9.39
CA PRO A 130 -8.52 -18.66 -8.58
C PRO A 130 -7.35 -19.39 -9.25
N SER A 131 -7.33 -19.47 -10.57
CA SER A 131 -6.23 -20.08 -11.33
C SER A 131 -4.89 -19.35 -11.15
N LEU A 132 -4.91 -18.09 -10.73
CA LEU A 132 -3.71 -17.35 -10.34
C LEU A 132 -3.21 -17.78 -8.95
N LEU A 133 -4.13 -18.08 -8.03
CA LEU A 133 -3.80 -18.59 -6.70
C LEU A 133 -3.14 -19.98 -6.77
N GLU A 134 -3.58 -20.84 -7.69
CA GLU A 134 -3.02 -22.18 -7.92
C GLU A 134 -1.55 -22.18 -8.35
N LYS A 135 -1.04 -21.04 -8.84
CA LYS A 135 0.36 -20.87 -9.27
C LYS A 135 1.31 -20.49 -8.14
N ILE A 136 0.77 -20.12 -6.98
CA ILE A 136 1.58 -19.76 -5.81
C ILE A 136 2.10 -21.02 -5.14
N SER A 137 3.34 -20.98 -4.65
CA SER A 137 3.88 -22.03 -3.77
C SER A 137 3.08 -22.11 -2.48
N GLU A 138 2.62 -23.31 -2.13
CA GLU A 138 1.86 -23.58 -0.90
C GLU A 138 0.59 -22.71 -0.74
N PRO A 139 -0.37 -22.74 -1.69
CA PRO A 139 -1.53 -21.84 -1.69
C PRO A 139 -2.48 -22.05 -0.49
N ASN A 140 -2.33 -23.17 0.21
CA ASN A 140 -3.10 -23.54 1.39
C ASN A 140 -2.34 -23.30 2.71
N LYS A 141 -1.13 -22.74 2.67
CA LYS A 141 -0.36 -22.42 3.87
C LYS A 141 -1.01 -21.24 4.59
N THR A 142 -1.56 -21.50 5.77
CA THR A 142 -2.22 -20.50 6.62
C THR A 142 -1.42 -20.21 7.89
N THR A 143 -0.12 -20.54 7.93
CA THR A 143 0.72 -20.20 9.08
C THR A 143 0.79 -18.69 9.19
N SER A 144 0.49 -18.19 10.38
CA SER A 144 0.52 -16.75 10.65
C SER A 144 1.94 -16.30 10.97
N PHE A 145 2.20 -15.01 10.82
CA PHE A 145 3.45 -14.37 11.25
C PHE A 145 3.82 -14.69 12.72
N LEU A 146 2.82 -14.82 13.61
CA LEU A 146 3.05 -15.14 15.03
C LEU A 146 3.57 -16.58 15.24
N GLN A 147 3.31 -17.47 14.28
CA GLN A 147 3.73 -18.86 14.33
C GLN A 147 5.08 -19.08 13.61
N GLU A 148 5.37 -18.28 12.60
CA GLU A 148 6.57 -18.41 11.75
C GLU A 148 7.15 -17.02 11.42
N PRO A 149 7.77 -16.34 12.40
CA PRO A 149 8.25 -14.96 12.23
C PRO A 149 9.41 -14.85 11.23
N GLU A 150 10.20 -15.91 11.06
CA GLU A 150 11.32 -15.98 10.10
C GLU A 150 10.85 -16.03 8.64
N GLY A 151 9.55 -16.26 8.40
CA GLY A 151 8.97 -16.22 7.05
C GLY A 151 9.11 -14.87 6.33
N CYS A 152 9.48 -13.80 7.06
CA CYS A 152 9.74 -12.47 6.53
C CYS A 152 11.20 -12.19 6.17
N ASP A 153 12.13 -13.10 6.46
CA ASP A 153 13.57 -12.86 6.30
C ASP A 153 14.05 -13.03 4.84
N SER A 154 13.21 -13.61 3.98
CA SER A 154 13.51 -13.85 2.57
C SER A 154 12.48 -13.21 1.65
N THR A 155 12.97 -12.66 0.54
CA THR A 155 12.10 -12.19 -0.55
C THR A 155 11.71 -13.38 -1.40
N ASN A 156 10.42 -13.73 -1.39
CA ASN A 156 9.88 -14.82 -2.17
C ASN A 156 9.16 -14.29 -3.42
N ALA A 157 9.57 -14.77 -4.60
CA ALA A 157 8.82 -14.54 -5.82
C ALA A 157 7.50 -15.30 -5.74
N LEU A 158 6.40 -14.56 -5.64
CA LEU A 158 5.08 -15.17 -5.44
C LEU A 158 4.52 -15.77 -6.74
N LEU A 159 4.77 -15.11 -7.86
CA LEU A 159 4.35 -15.50 -9.19
C LEU A 159 5.42 -15.11 -10.20
N ASN A 160 5.67 -15.97 -11.17
CA ASN A 160 6.53 -15.66 -12.29
C ASN A 160 5.71 -15.10 -13.46
N PHE A 161 6.41 -14.40 -14.36
CA PHE A 161 5.77 -13.82 -15.54
C PHE A 161 5.12 -14.90 -16.42
N GLU A 162 5.77 -16.05 -16.56
CA GLU A 162 5.27 -17.19 -17.32
C GLU A 162 3.97 -17.77 -16.72
N ASP A 163 3.86 -17.80 -15.39
CA ASP A 163 2.65 -18.26 -14.70
C ASP A 163 1.46 -17.35 -14.99
N ILE A 164 1.70 -16.04 -15.02
CA ILE A 164 0.68 -15.03 -15.36
C ILE A 164 0.23 -15.21 -16.81
N LEU A 165 1.17 -15.34 -17.76
CA LEU A 165 0.85 -15.55 -19.17
C LEU A 165 0.00 -16.81 -19.39
N LEU A 166 0.32 -17.90 -18.69
CA LEU A 166 -0.47 -19.14 -18.78
C LEU A 166 -1.90 -18.92 -18.30
N VAL A 167 -2.09 -18.23 -17.17
CA VAL A 167 -3.43 -17.93 -16.62
C VAL A 167 -4.22 -16.99 -17.54
N GLU A 168 -3.57 -15.98 -18.13
CA GLU A 168 -4.23 -15.04 -19.07
C GLU A 168 -4.76 -15.71 -20.34
N THR A 169 -4.18 -16.84 -20.75
CA THR A 169 -4.66 -17.61 -21.92
C THR A 169 -5.88 -18.49 -21.64
N GLN A 170 -6.29 -18.63 -20.37
CA GLN A 170 -7.44 -19.45 -20.00
C GLN A 170 -8.75 -18.76 -20.41
N THR A 171 -9.65 -19.52 -21.04
CA THR A 171 -10.93 -19.02 -21.59
C THR A 171 -11.79 -18.28 -20.57
N GLU A 172 -11.82 -18.76 -19.32
CA GLU A 172 -12.58 -18.15 -18.24
C GLU A 172 -12.04 -16.77 -17.86
N VAL A 173 -10.70 -16.64 -17.81
CA VAL A 173 -10.01 -15.38 -17.52
C VAL A 173 -10.19 -14.40 -18.67
N GLN A 174 -10.07 -14.86 -19.92
CA GLN A 174 -10.33 -14.00 -21.09
C GLN A 174 -11.76 -13.47 -21.12
N SER A 175 -12.73 -14.29 -20.73
CA SER A 175 -14.13 -13.87 -20.62
C SER A 175 -14.29 -12.77 -19.56
N LEU A 176 -13.67 -12.94 -18.39
CA LEU A 176 -13.69 -11.93 -17.32
C LEU A 176 -12.97 -10.63 -17.71
N LEU A 177 -11.81 -10.71 -18.35
CA LEU A 177 -11.08 -9.57 -18.89
C LEU A 177 -11.90 -8.86 -19.98
N SER A 178 -12.56 -9.61 -20.86
CA SER A 178 -13.42 -9.03 -21.90
C SER A 178 -14.58 -8.25 -21.32
N ILE A 179 -15.13 -8.63 -20.16
CA ILE A 179 -16.19 -7.88 -19.46
C ILE A 179 -15.62 -6.61 -18.81
N LEU A 180 -14.44 -6.69 -18.19
CA LEU A 180 -13.80 -5.55 -17.52
C LEU A 180 -13.26 -4.50 -18.52
N PHE A 181 -12.79 -4.95 -19.67
CA PHE A 181 -12.23 -4.12 -20.74
C PHE A 181 -13.18 -3.93 -21.92
N ALA A 182 -14.39 -4.51 -21.88
CA ALA A 182 -15.47 -4.12 -22.77
C ALA A 182 -15.68 -2.62 -22.57
N LYS A 183 -15.26 -1.86 -23.59
CA LYS A 183 -15.43 -0.42 -23.67
C LYS A 183 -16.79 -0.05 -23.11
N ARG A 184 -16.81 0.81 -22.09
CA ARG A 184 -17.85 1.84 -22.02
C ARG A 184 -17.65 2.71 -23.27
N SER A 185 -18.14 2.23 -24.41
CA SER A 185 -18.40 3.00 -25.62
C SER A 185 -19.70 3.76 -25.42
#